data_AF-A0A6J5UUF4-F1
#
_entry.id   AF-A0A6J5UUF4-F1
#
_cell.length_a   1.000
_cell.length_b   1.000
_cell.length_c   1.000
_cell.angle_alpha   90.00
_cell.angle_beta   90.00
_cell.angle_gamma   90.00
#
_symmetry.space_group_name_H-M   'P 1'
#
loop_
_entity.id
_entity.type
_entity.pdbx_description
1 polymer ?
#
loop_
_entity_poly.entity_id
_entity_poly.type
_entity_poly.pdbx_seq_one_letter_code
_entity_poly.pdbx_strand_id
1 'polypeptide(L)'
;MVLQITVERDYTIEDTRTDAYTVHVESHRILTVFTSSDLIATKWLKQALKSSLTKTTVLVGVSAETDYPWGYRSNEDVPYDILCLNIGSQSLIYGFPYDRDKPARFLLSFFQDPRVFAIGHGMAELSRKLKLHHRIQTRNAVDVSNLAVKGLKRDNLDLGRFGLDPLAKAVLGKRMDVFRPEEKVEWYVEDSWSLRSQKVKFCTVDIYLCFLIGLELIDSIDGAAGPKKKKKDK
;
A
#
# COMPACT_ATOMS: atom_id res chain seq x y z
N MET A 1 -2.77 8.33 22.06
CA MET A 1 -4.08 7.72 21.75
C MET A 1 -3.82 6.74 20.64
N VAL A 2 -4.18 5.49 20.84
CA VAL A 2 -3.98 4.40 19.88
C VAL A 2 -5.10 4.45 18.84
N LEU A 3 -4.78 4.17 17.58
CA LEU A 3 -5.75 4.07 16.50
C LEU A 3 -6.72 2.92 16.76
N GLN A 4 -8.01 3.25 16.87
CA GLN A 4 -9.06 2.26 16.84
C GLN A 4 -9.25 1.77 15.41
N ILE A 5 -9.02 0.46 15.21
CA ILE A 5 -9.09 -0.15 13.89
C ILE A 5 -9.95 -1.43 13.97
N THR A 6 -11.02 -1.47 13.17
CA THR A 6 -11.91 -2.64 13.03
C THR A 6 -11.96 -3.11 11.58
N VAL A 7 -12.29 -4.39 11.39
CA VAL A 7 -12.43 -5.01 10.07
C VAL A 7 -13.72 -5.81 10.04
N GLU A 8 -14.54 -5.55 9.03
CA GLU A 8 -15.79 -6.24 8.78
C GLU A 8 -15.72 -6.89 7.40
N ARG A 9 -15.93 -8.21 7.32
CA ARG A 9 -16.02 -8.92 6.04
C ARG A 9 -17.44 -8.81 5.49
N ASP A 10 -17.55 -8.55 4.19
CA ASP A 10 -18.80 -8.64 3.47
C ASP A 10 -19.03 -10.08 3.01
N TYR A 11 -19.94 -10.77 3.69
CA TYR A 11 -20.28 -12.17 3.40
C TYR A 11 -21.21 -12.33 2.19
N THR A 12 -21.67 -11.24 1.57
CA THR A 12 -22.51 -11.32 0.36
C THR A 12 -21.70 -11.56 -0.90
N ILE A 13 -20.37 -11.41 -0.84
CA ILE A 13 -19.47 -11.72 -1.95
C ILE A 13 -19.10 -13.20 -1.92
N GLU A 14 -19.78 -14.00 -2.74
CA GLU A 14 -19.55 -15.43 -2.91
C GLU A 14 -18.62 -15.71 -4.10
N ASP A 15 -17.37 -15.24 -4.04
CA ASP A 15 -16.33 -15.55 -5.04
C ASP A 15 -15.14 -16.24 -4.36
N THR A 16 -14.76 -17.42 -4.85
CA THR A 16 -13.71 -18.25 -4.23
C THR A 16 -12.32 -17.65 -4.28
N ARG A 17 -12.13 -16.58 -5.06
CA ARG A 17 -10.85 -15.89 -5.25
C ARG A 17 -10.90 -14.45 -4.77
N THR A 18 -12.00 -14.00 -4.16
CA THR A 18 -12.24 -12.60 -3.86
C THR A 18 -13.05 -12.44 -2.59
N ASP A 19 -12.51 -11.65 -1.67
CA ASP A 19 -13.17 -11.24 -0.46
C ASP A 19 -13.27 -9.71 -0.41
N ALA A 20 -14.38 -9.18 0.11
CA ALA A 20 -14.54 -7.75 0.35
C ALA A 20 -14.62 -7.47 1.85
N TYR A 21 -14.04 -6.34 2.25
CA TYR A 21 -13.98 -5.92 3.64
C TYR A 21 -14.18 -4.41 3.76
N THR A 22 -14.73 -4.00 4.89
CA THR A 22 -14.69 -2.61 5.33
C THR A 22 -13.74 -2.51 6.52
N VAL A 23 -12.65 -1.76 6.33
CA VAL A 23 -11.68 -1.45 7.39
C VAL A 23 -11.96 -0.05 7.89
N HIS A 24 -12.23 0.09 9.19
CA HIS A 24 -12.37 1.39 9.82
C HIS A 24 -11.05 1.74 10.51
N VAL A 25 -10.54 2.94 10.25
CA VAL A 25 -9.41 3.54 10.96
C VAL A 25 -9.92 4.85 11.56
N GLU A 26 -10.24 4.83 12.85
CA GLU A 26 -11.00 5.89 13.51
C GLU A 26 -12.34 6.16 12.77
N SER A 27 -12.58 7.40 12.35
CA SER A 27 -13.74 7.79 11.54
C SER A 27 -13.60 7.50 10.05
N HIS A 28 -12.43 7.03 9.58
CA HIS A 28 -12.18 6.79 8.17
C HIS A 28 -12.59 5.37 7.79
N ARG A 29 -13.43 5.28 6.76
CA ARG A 29 -13.88 4.02 6.19
C ARG A 29 -13.09 3.70 4.93
N ILE A 30 -12.43 2.55 4.89
CA ILE A 30 -11.61 2.07 3.78
C ILE A 30 -12.23 0.78 3.23
N LEU A 31 -12.66 0.83 1.96
CA LEU A 31 -13.17 -0.34 1.25
C LEU A 31 -11.99 -1.17 0.75
N THR A 32 -11.83 -2.37 1.29
CA THR A 32 -10.70 -3.26 0.95
C THR A 32 -11.21 -4.47 0.19
N VAL A 33 -10.57 -4.77 -0.94
CA VAL A 33 -10.83 -6.01 -1.70
C VAL A 33 -9.58 -6.86 -1.63
N PHE A 34 -9.70 -8.10 -1.17
CA PHE A 34 -8.71 -9.13 -1.43
C PHE A 34 -9.11 -9.87 -2.70
N THR A 35 -8.19 -10.07 -3.64
CA THR A 35 -8.45 -10.94 -4.80
C THR A 35 -7.18 -11.56 -5.36
N SER A 36 -7.28 -12.79 -5.86
CA SER A 36 -6.27 -13.38 -6.74
C SER A 36 -6.67 -13.29 -8.23
N SER A 37 -7.80 -12.66 -8.55
CA SER A 37 -8.33 -12.56 -9.91
C SER A 37 -7.83 -11.31 -10.64
N ASP A 38 -7.05 -11.50 -11.70
CA ASP A 38 -6.56 -10.42 -12.58
C ASP A 38 -7.70 -9.56 -13.14
N LEU A 39 -8.84 -10.18 -13.43
CA LEU A 39 -10.00 -9.47 -13.96
C LEU A 39 -10.57 -8.49 -12.93
N ILE A 40 -10.70 -8.93 -11.68
CA ILE A 40 -11.24 -8.11 -10.59
C ILE A 40 -10.24 -7.02 -10.22
N ALA A 41 -8.95 -7.36 -10.09
CA ALA A 41 -7.89 -6.40 -9.84
C ALA A 41 -7.79 -5.33 -10.94
N THR A 42 -7.92 -5.74 -12.22
CA THR A 42 -7.96 -4.81 -13.36
C THR A 42 -9.16 -3.87 -13.29
N LYS A 43 -10.36 -4.41 -12.97
CA LYS A 43 -11.58 -3.59 -12.82
C LYS A 43 -11.44 -2.60 -11.68
N TRP A 44 -10.93 -3.05 -10.53
CA TRP A 44 -10.67 -2.22 -9.36
C TRP A 44 -9.73 -1.07 -9.70
N LEU A 45 -8.57 -1.33 -10.33
CA LEU A 45 -7.61 -0.27 -10.68
C LEU A 45 -8.20 0.74 -11.66
N LYS A 46 -8.95 0.28 -12.66
CA LYS A 46 -9.65 1.17 -13.60
C LYS A 46 -10.67 2.06 -12.89
N GLN A 47 -11.37 1.55 -11.88
CA GLN A 47 -12.33 2.32 -11.10
C GLN A 47 -11.62 3.31 -10.17
N ALA A 48 -10.61 2.86 -9.43
CA ALA A 48 -9.84 3.71 -8.52
C ALA A 48 -9.16 4.88 -9.26
N LEU A 49 -8.62 4.64 -10.47
CA LEU A 49 -8.07 5.69 -11.33
C LEU A 49 -9.12 6.72 -11.80
N LYS A 50 -10.35 6.28 -12.09
CA LYS A 50 -11.45 7.19 -12.46
C LYS A 50 -11.91 8.06 -11.29
N SER A 51 -11.83 7.52 -10.07
CA SER A 51 -12.22 8.21 -8.84
C SER A 51 -11.10 9.07 -8.24
N SER A 52 -9.89 9.06 -8.82
CA SER A 52 -8.79 9.91 -8.38
C SER A 52 -9.17 11.39 -8.45
N LEU A 53 -8.98 12.11 -7.34
CA LEU A 53 -9.31 13.53 -7.20
C LEU A 53 -8.54 14.43 -8.18
N THR A 54 -7.37 13.98 -8.64
CA THR A 54 -6.57 14.73 -9.62
C THR A 54 -6.39 13.91 -10.89
N LYS A 55 -6.60 14.56 -12.04
CA LYS A 55 -6.40 13.95 -13.36
C LYS A 55 -4.92 13.79 -13.72
N THR A 56 -4.04 14.48 -12.98
CA THR A 56 -2.61 14.61 -13.29
C THR A 56 -1.72 13.76 -12.40
N THR A 57 -2.16 13.48 -11.16
CA THR A 57 -1.35 12.79 -10.14
C THR A 57 -2.21 11.79 -9.38
N VAL A 58 -1.74 10.55 -9.30
CA VAL A 58 -2.37 9.46 -8.56
C VAL A 58 -1.38 9.00 -7.50
N LEU A 59 -1.67 9.32 -6.25
CA LEU A 59 -0.92 8.80 -5.12
C LEU A 59 -1.44 7.41 -4.77
N VAL A 60 -0.53 6.45 -4.64
CA VAL A 60 -0.85 5.07 -4.34
C VAL A 60 0.01 4.62 -3.18
N GLY A 61 -0.61 4.28 -2.05
CA GLY A 61 0.10 3.58 -0.97
C GLY A 61 0.41 2.16 -1.40
N VAL A 62 1.65 1.69 -1.22
CA VAL A 62 2.12 0.39 -1.69
C VAL A 62 2.88 -0.35 -0.59
N SER A 63 2.56 -1.63 -0.44
CA SER A 63 3.34 -2.60 0.33
C SER A 63 3.27 -3.95 -0.37
N ALA A 64 4.19 -4.85 -0.07
CA ALA A 64 4.18 -6.21 -0.59
C ALA A 64 4.73 -7.16 0.45
N GLU A 65 4.19 -8.37 0.45
CA GLU A 65 4.42 -9.35 1.49
C GLU A 65 4.68 -10.72 0.89
N THR A 66 5.48 -11.51 1.61
CA THR A 66 5.76 -12.90 1.29
C THR A 66 4.99 -13.76 2.28
N ASP A 67 4.24 -14.73 1.76
CA ASP A 67 3.78 -15.83 2.57
C ASP A 67 4.93 -16.84 2.61
N TYR A 68 5.33 -17.30 3.79
CA TYR A 68 6.44 -18.24 3.91
C TYR A 68 5.86 -19.66 3.91
N PRO A 69 5.75 -20.36 2.76
CA PRO A 69 5.54 -21.78 2.81
C PRO A 69 6.80 -22.43 3.40
N TRP A 70 6.58 -23.38 4.31
CA TRP A 70 7.60 -24.21 4.94
C TRP A 70 8.64 -24.69 3.90
N GLY A 71 9.90 -24.24 4.00
CA GLY A 71 11.01 -24.77 3.20
C GLY A 71 11.98 -23.75 2.61
N TYR A 72 11.63 -22.46 2.52
CA TYR A 72 12.59 -21.44 2.06
C TYR A 72 13.62 -21.13 3.13
N ARG A 73 14.91 -21.21 2.78
CA ARG A 73 16.01 -20.80 3.66
C ARG A 73 16.01 -19.28 3.78
N SER A 74 16.39 -18.76 4.95
CA SER A 74 16.45 -17.32 5.27
C SER A 74 17.33 -16.46 4.34
N ASN A 75 18.07 -17.08 3.41
CA ASN A 75 19.01 -16.43 2.50
C ASN A 75 18.55 -16.41 1.03
N GLU A 76 17.34 -16.89 0.72
CA GLU A 76 16.82 -16.90 -0.65
C GLU A 76 16.05 -15.61 -0.94
N ASP A 77 16.26 -15.05 -2.14
CA ASP A 77 15.50 -13.89 -2.63
C ASP A 77 14.08 -14.35 -3.03
N VAL A 78 13.21 -14.53 -2.03
CA VAL A 78 11.86 -15.08 -2.22
C VAL A 78 10.94 -14.03 -2.86
N PRO A 79 10.15 -14.38 -3.90
CA PRO A 79 9.16 -13.48 -4.48
C PRO A 79 8.12 -13.01 -3.45
N TYR A 80 7.50 -11.86 -3.72
CA TYR A 80 6.29 -11.47 -2.99
C TYR A 80 5.11 -12.33 -3.46
N ASP A 81 4.24 -12.73 -2.54
CA ASP A 81 3.01 -13.46 -2.86
C ASP A 81 1.79 -12.55 -2.81
N ILE A 82 1.90 -11.41 -2.12
CA ILE A 82 0.82 -10.44 -1.99
C ILE A 82 1.33 -9.03 -2.26
N LEU A 83 0.56 -8.27 -3.04
CA LEU A 83 0.75 -6.85 -3.30
C LEU A 83 -0.45 -6.06 -2.76
N CYS A 84 -0.18 -5.06 -1.93
CA CYS A 84 -1.19 -4.21 -1.31
C CYS A 84 -1.12 -2.81 -1.93
N LEU A 85 -2.27 -2.28 -2.36
CA LEU A 85 -2.40 -0.95 -2.98
C LEU A 85 -3.51 -0.16 -2.30
N ASN A 86 -3.28 1.12 -1.99
CA ASN A 86 -4.32 2.04 -1.51
C ASN A 86 -4.41 3.31 -2.35
N ILE A 87 -5.62 3.66 -2.76
CA ILE A 87 -5.92 4.89 -3.50
C ILE A 87 -7.11 5.56 -2.81
N GLY A 88 -6.85 6.65 -2.10
CA GLY A 88 -7.90 7.32 -1.32
C GLY A 88 -8.45 6.43 -0.21
N SER A 89 -9.76 6.15 -0.26
CA SER A 89 -10.50 5.29 0.68
C SER A 89 -10.76 3.88 0.14
N GLN A 90 -9.98 3.44 -0.84
CA GLN A 90 -10.09 2.11 -1.43
C GLN A 90 -8.74 1.41 -1.37
N SER A 91 -8.74 0.15 -0.97
CA SER A 91 -7.58 -0.73 -0.93
C SER A 91 -7.80 -1.99 -1.74
N LEU A 92 -6.73 -2.48 -2.36
CA LEU A 92 -6.64 -3.76 -3.05
C LEU A 92 -5.51 -4.56 -2.42
N ILE A 93 -5.81 -5.77 -1.97
CA ILE A 93 -4.84 -6.79 -1.58
C ILE A 93 -4.87 -7.84 -2.69
N TYR A 94 -3.84 -7.85 -3.53
CA TYR A 94 -3.76 -8.73 -4.68
C TYR A 94 -2.83 -9.91 -4.37
N GLY A 95 -3.39 -11.12 -4.36
CA GLY A 95 -2.60 -12.35 -4.29
C GLY A 95 -2.06 -12.71 -5.67
N PHE A 96 -0.74 -12.76 -5.82
CA PHE A 96 -0.11 -13.21 -7.06
C PHE A 96 -0.52 -14.67 -7.34
N PRO A 97 -0.84 -15.01 -8.60
CA PRO A 97 -1.07 -16.40 -8.98
C PRO A 97 0.17 -17.26 -8.72
N TYR A 98 -0.05 -18.52 -8.36
CA TYR A 98 1.04 -19.49 -8.21
C TYR A 98 1.80 -19.73 -9.52
N ASP A 99 1.10 -19.63 -10.66
CA ASP A 99 1.70 -19.61 -12.00
C ASP A 99 2.36 -18.24 -12.26
N ARG A 100 3.63 -18.13 -11.85
CA ARG A 100 4.43 -16.89 -11.91
C ARG A 100 4.94 -16.56 -13.31
N ASP A 101 4.67 -17.40 -14.32
CA ASP A 101 5.16 -17.18 -15.70
C ASP A 101 4.38 -16.08 -16.44
N LYS A 102 3.17 -15.75 -15.97
CA LYS A 102 2.32 -14.73 -16.58
C LYS A 102 2.36 -13.44 -15.78
N PRO A 103 3.03 -12.37 -16.28
CA PRO A 103 3.03 -11.09 -15.59
C PRO A 103 1.62 -10.52 -15.59
N ALA A 104 1.19 -9.99 -14.44
CA ALA A 104 -0.06 -9.27 -14.26
C ALA A 104 -0.03 -7.95 -15.07
N ARG A 105 -0.29 -8.02 -16.39
CA ARG A 105 -0.08 -6.92 -17.36
C ARG A 105 -0.73 -5.61 -16.94
N PHE A 106 -1.86 -5.70 -16.24
CA PHE A 106 -2.56 -4.53 -15.72
C PHE A 106 -1.75 -3.77 -14.66
N LEU A 107 -0.99 -4.47 -13.80
CA LEU A 107 -0.06 -3.86 -12.84
C LEU A 107 1.12 -3.23 -13.57
N LEU A 108 1.67 -3.89 -14.60
CA LEU A 108 2.77 -3.34 -15.39
C LEU A 108 2.39 -1.99 -15.98
N SER A 109 1.23 -1.91 -16.65
CA SER A 109 0.73 -0.64 -17.21
C SER A 109 0.44 0.41 -16.13
N PHE A 110 -0.10 -0.01 -14.98
CA PHE A 110 -0.42 0.89 -13.87
C PHE A 110 0.83 1.55 -13.28
N PHE A 111 1.84 0.76 -12.93
CA PHE A 111 3.08 1.25 -12.32
C PHE A 111 4.00 2.00 -13.30
N GLN A 112 3.78 1.85 -14.60
CA GLN A 112 4.47 2.61 -15.65
C GLN A 112 3.76 3.92 -16.05
N ASP A 113 2.52 4.14 -15.60
CA ASP A 113 1.81 5.39 -15.85
C ASP A 113 2.56 6.55 -15.17
N PRO A 114 3.00 7.59 -15.92
CA PRO A 114 3.75 8.73 -15.35
C PRO A 114 2.97 9.51 -14.30
N ARG A 115 1.65 9.36 -14.23
CA ARG A 115 0.80 10.01 -13.23
C ARG A 115 0.77 9.24 -11.92
N VAL A 116 1.16 7.97 -11.90
CA VAL A 116 1.12 7.12 -10.72
C VAL A 116 2.40 7.29 -9.90
N PHE A 117 2.25 7.66 -8.64
CA PHE A 117 3.31 7.74 -7.65
C PHE A 117 3.07 6.67 -6.59
N ALA A 118 3.91 5.63 -6.63
CA ALA A 118 3.88 4.52 -5.70
C ALA A 118 4.66 4.90 -4.44
N ILE A 119 3.95 5.08 -3.34
CA ILE A 119 4.47 5.54 -2.06
C ILE A 119 4.49 4.36 -1.08
N GLY A 120 5.66 4.01 -0.58
CA GLY A 120 5.82 2.89 0.34
C GLY A 120 7.02 3.07 1.27
N HIS A 121 7.17 2.16 2.22
CA HIS A 121 8.36 2.06 3.08
C HIS A 121 9.31 1.02 2.50
N GLY A 122 10.61 1.32 2.45
CA GLY A 122 11.61 0.41 1.86
C GLY A 122 11.44 0.24 0.35
N MET A 123 11.06 1.30 -0.37
CA MET A 123 10.69 1.22 -1.79
C MET A 123 11.80 0.75 -2.71
N ALA A 124 13.07 0.92 -2.32
CA ALA A 124 14.20 0.42 -3.09
C ALA A 124 14.16 -1.11 -3.19
N GLU A 125 14.02 -1.80 -2.06
CA GLU A 125 13.96 -3.26 -2.02
C GLU A 125 12.64 -3.78 -2.60
N LEU A 126 11.52 -3.15 -2.24
CA LEU A 126 10.20 -3.51 -2.77
C LEU A 126 10.19 -3.43 -4.30
N SER A 127 10.69 -2.34 -4.88
CA SER A 127 10.74 -2.17 -6.35
C SER A 127 11.71 -3.14 -7.01
N ARG A 128 12.86 -3.42 -6.38
CA ARG A 128 13.84 -4.39 -6.89
C ARG A 128 13.22 -5.78 -6.99
N LYS A 129 12.56 -6.26 -5.93
CA LYS A 129 11.92 -7.57 -5.89
C LYS A 129 10.72 -7.68 -6.82
N LEU A 130 9.88 -6.64 -6.90
CA LEU A 130 8.77 -6.60 -7.87
C LEU A 130 9.27 -6.65 -9.32
N LYS A 131 10.36 -5.97 -9.64
CA LYS A 131 10.96 -6.02 -10.97
C LYS A 131 11.53 -7.41 -11.27
N LEU A 132 12.30 -7.97 -10.34
CA LEU A 132 12.98 -9.25 -10.52
C LEU A 132 11.99 -10.41 -10.68
N HIS A 133 11.03 -10.51 -9.76
CA HIS A 133 10.17 -11.68 -9.64
C HIS A 133 8.85 -11.55 -10.40
N HIS A 134 8.35 -10.33 -10.55
CA HIS A 134 7.02 -10.07 -11.12
C HIS A 134 7.05 -9.23 -12.40
N ARG A 135 8.25 -8.81 -12.84
CA ARG A 135 8.44 -7.91 -14.01
C ARG A 135 7.71 -6.58 -13.88
N ILE A 136 7.33 -6.20 -12.65
CA ILE A 136 6.67 -4.94 -12.36
C ILE A 136 7.75 -3.91 -12.07
N GLN A 137 7.96 -3.01 -13.02
CA GLN A 137 8.82 -1.85 -12.81
C GLN A 137 7.97 -0.67 -12.35
N THR A 138 8.38 -0.03 -11.25
CA THR A 138 7.74 1.18 -10.73
C THR A 138 8.43 2.40 -11.32
N ARG A 139 7.68 3.24 -12.05
CA ARG A 139 8.23 4.44 -12.68
C ARG A 139 8.53 5.53 -11.67
N ASN A 140 7.54 5.90 -10.85
CA ASN A 140 7.70 6.93 -9.81
C ASN A 140 7.58 6.25 -8.43
N ALA A 141 8.68 5.65 -7.97
CA ALA A 141 8.77 5.08 -6.63
C ALA A 141 9.15 6.17 -5.63
N VAL A 142 8.40 6.27 -4.53
CA VAL A 142 8.60 7.28 -3.48
C VAL A 142 8.71 6.58 -2.14
N ASP A 143 9.89 6.64 -1.52
CA ASP A 143 10.09 6.11 -0.18
C ASP A 143 9.60 7.12 0.88
N VAL A 144 8.72 6.68 1.78
CA VAL A 144 8.17 7.55 2.84
C VAL A 144 9.23 8.08 3.80
N SER A 145 10.33 7.35 4.01
CA SER A 145 11.43 7.78 4.89
C SER A 145 12.19 8.93 4.24
N ASN A 146 12.53 8.80 2.96
CA ASN A 146 13.16 9.87 2.19
C ASN A 146 12.24 11.08 2.07
N LEU A 147 10.94 10.84 1.87
CA LEU A 147 9.94 11.90 1.80
C LEU A 147 9.82 12.67 3.11
N ALA A 148 9.81 11.95 4.25
CA ALA A 148 9.76 12.57 5.58
C ALA A 148 11.01 13.42 5.87
N VAL A 149 12.20 12.95 5.51
CA VAL A 149 13.45 13.71 5.64
C VAL A 149 13.36 15.03 4.85
N LYS A 150 12.96 14.96 3.56
CA LYS A 150 12.85 16.13 2.69
C LYS A 150 11.74 17.09 3.14
N GLY A 151 10.59 16.57 3.55
CA GLY A 151 9.39 17.33 3.83
C GLY A 151 9.38 17.99 5.21
N LEU A 152 9.83 17.29 6.25
CA LEU A 152 9.84 17.83 7.61
C LEU A 152 11.05 18.71 7.91
N LYS A 153 12.17 18.53 7.19
CA LYS A 153 13.43 19.27 7.41
C LYS A 153 13.87 19.29 8.88
N ARG A 154 13.71 18.13 9.54
CA ARG A 154 14.08 17.92 10.94
C ARG A 154 15.37 17.12 10.99
N ASP A 155 16.49 17.78 10.67
CA ASP A 155 17.81 17.15 10.59
C ASP A 155 18.29 16.58 11.94
N ASN A 156 17.64 16.98 13.04
CA ASN A 156 17.88 16.46 14.38
C ASN A 156 17.23 15.08 14.63
N LEU A 157 16.39 14.58 13.73
CA LEU A 157 15.73 13.28 13.81
C LEU A 157 16.28 12.36 12.71
N ASP A 158 16.65 11.13 13.08
CA ASP A 158 17.08 10.11 12.12
C ASP A 158 15.87 9.42 11.45
N LEU A 159 15.04 10.22 10.78
CA LEU A 159 13.79 9.78 10.16
C LEU A 159 14.02 8.70 9.08
N GLY A 160 15.21 8.68 8.46
CA GLY A 160 15.57 7.66 7.48
C GLY A 160 15.66 6.23 8.05
N ARG A 161 15.80 6.09 9.37
CA ARG A 161 15.86 4.79 10.06
C ARG A 161 14.57 4.40 10.75
N PHE A 162 13.56 5.26 10.72
CA PHE A 162 12.30 4.98 11.38
C PHE A 162 11.53 3.89 10.61
N GLY A 163 10.90 2.99 11.36
CA GLY A 163 9.84 2.14 10.81
C GLY A 163 8.61 2.96 10.43
N LEU A 164 7.66 2.32 9.77
CA LEU A 164 6.45 2.99 9.27
C LEU A 164 5.65 3.68 10.38
N ASP A 165 5.42 3.05 11.53
CA ASP A 165 4.60 3.66 12.60
C ASP A 165 5.26 4.88 13.23
N PRO A 166 6.55 4.84 13.64
CA PRO A 166 7.24 6.06 14.08
C PRO A 166 7.25 7.17 13.02
N LEU A 167 7.39 6.83 11.73
CA LEU A 167 7.30 7.80 10.63
C LEU A 167 5.90 8.42 10.54
N ALA A 168 4.86 7.61 10.53
CA ALA A 168 3.47 8.08 10.50
C ALA A 168 3.18 9.01 11.68
N LYS A 169 3.65 8.64 12.89
CA LYS A 169 3.52 9.48 14.09
C LYS A 169 4.28 10.81 13.98
N ALA A 170 5.45 10.81 13.35
CA ALA A 170 6.26 12.01 13.15
C ALA A 170 5.66 12.98 12.12
N VAL A 171 5.08 12.44 11.04
CA VAL A 171 4.51 13.21 9.91
C VAL A 171 3.07 13.62 10.18
N LEU A 172 2.20 12.66 10.51
CA LEU A 172 0.75 12.83 10.64
C LEU A 172 0.33 13.18 12.09
N GLY A 173 1.26 13.08 13.04
CA GLY A 173 1.07 13.46 14.43
C GLY A 173 0.72 12.32 15.39
N LYS A 174 0.63 12.66 16.68
CA LYS A 174 0.56 11.71 17.82
C LYS A 174 -0.64 10.76 17.85
N ARG A 175 -1.63 10.92 16.97
CA ARG A 175 -2.82 10.06 16.91
C ARG A 175 -2.62 8.80 16.07
N MET A 176 -1.50 8.66 15.36
CA MET A 176 -1.22 7.52 14.48
C MET A 176 -0.48 6.37 15.17
N ASP A 177 -0.82 6.07 16.42
CA ASP A 177 -0.19 4.97 17.17
C ASP A 177 -0.93 3.65 16.86
N VAL A 178 -0.31 2.73 16.13
CA VAL A 178 -0.95 1.46 15.71
C VAL A 178 -0.59 0.36 16.70
N PHE A 179 -1.60 -0.27 17.32
CA PHE A 179 -1.39 -1.46 18.13
C PHE A 179 -1.30 -2.70 17.24
N ARG A 180 -0.08 -3.25 17.10
CA ARG A 180 0.21 -4.45 16.31
C ARG A 180 0.27 -5.70 17.20
N PRO A 181 -0.09 -6.89 16.67
CA PRO A 181 0.07 -8.14 17.39
C PRO A 181 1.55 -8.41 17.65
N GLU A 182 1.85 -8.97 18.81
CA GLU A 182 3.21 -9.37 19.19
C GLU A 182 3.66 -10.61 18.41
N GLU A 183 2.72 -11.51 18.13
CA GLU A 183 2.97 -12.74 17.40
C GLU A 183 2.74 -12.57 15.89
N LYS A 184 3.45 -13.39 15.12
CA LYS A 184 3.25 -13.48 13.67
C LYS A 184 1.83 -13.97 13.39
N VAL A 185 1.09 -13.18 12.60
CA VAL A 185 -0.22 -13.58 12.10
C VAL A 185 -0.03 -14.42 10.83
N GLU A 186 -0.72 -15.55 10.74
CA GLU A 186 -0.80 -16.36 9.52
C GLU A 186 -1.63 -15.66 8.43
N TRP A 187 -1.32 -15.91 7.16
CA TRP A 187 -2.01 -15.26 6.05
C TRP A 187 -3.48 -15.67 5.93
N TYR A 188 -3.70 -16.97 5.91
CA TYR A 188 -4.98 -17.57 5.58
C TYR A 188 -5.67 -18.15 6.81
N VAL A 189 -7.00 -18.20 6.75
CA VAL A 189 -7.79 -19.01 7.68
C VAL A 189 -7.47 -20.47 7.40
N GLU A 190 -7.41 -21.29 8.46
CA GLU A 190 -7.16 -22.73 8.32
C GLU A 190 -8.18 -23.37 7.37
N ASP A 191 -7.70 -24.21 6.46
CA ASP A 191 -8.50 -24.87 5.41
C ASP A 191 -9.28 -23.93 4.47
N SER A 192 -8.82 -22.68 4.29
CA SER A 192 -9.46 -21.70 3.43
C SER A 192 -8.46 -20.81 2.68
N TRP A 193 -8.88 -20.28 1.53
CA TRP A 193 -8.13 -19.26 0.78
C TRP A 193 -8.47 -17.82 1.20
N SER A 194 -9.35 -17.66 2.19
CA SER A 194 -9.69 -16.35 2.76
C SER A 194 -8.59 -15.86 3.70
N LEU A 195 -8.28 -14.57 3.60
CA LEU A 195 -7.33 -13.92 4.50
C LEU A 195 -7.89 -13.83 5.92
N ARG A 196 -7.02 -13.98 6.91
CA ARG A 196 -7.36 -13.65 8.31
C ARG A 196 -7.65 -12.16 8.41
N SER A 197 -8.71 -11.79 9.14
CA SER A 197 -9.11 -10.38 9.32
C SER A 197 -7.98 -9.51 9.88
N GLN A 198 -7.09 -10.06 10.71
CA GLN A 198 -5.90 -9.36 11.19
C GLN A 198 -4.89 -9.01 10.07
N LYS A 199 -4.72 -9.88 9.07
CA LYS A 199 -3.86 -9.57 7.91
C LYS A 199 -4.45 -8.48 7.05
N VAL A 200 -5.75 -8.58 6.76
CA VAL A 200 -6.49 -7.53 6.06
C VAL A 200 -6.34 -6.20 6.80
N LYS A 201 -6.52 -6.21 8.14
CA LYS A 201 -6.35 -5.05 9.01
C LYS A 201 -5.01 -4.36 8.79
N PHE A 202 -3.90 -5.06 9.04
CA PHE A 202 -2.58 -4.42 9.06
C PHE A 202 -2.04 -4.15 7.66
N CYS A 203 -2.33 -5.00 6.67
CA CYS A 203 -2.00 -4.72 5.28
C CYS A 203 -2.67 -3.43 4.80
N THR A 204 -3.97 -3.26 5.08
CA THR A 204 -4.71 -2.05 4.72
C THR A 204 -4.20 -0.83 5.48
N VAL A 205 -3.91 -0.95 6.77
CA VAL A 205 -3.38 0.16 7.58
C VAL A 205 -2.02 0.62 7.05
N ASP A 206 -1.11 -0.30 6.73
CA ASP A 206 0.25 0.05 6.30
C ASP A 206 0.24 0.86 5.00
N ILE A 207 -0.47 0.37 3.98
CA ILE A 207 -0.60 1.09 2.71
C ILE A 207 -1.41 2.39 2.86
N TYR A 208 -2.37 2.44 3.78
CA TYR A 208 -3.11 3.66 4.07
C TYR A 208 -2.25 4.72 4.75
N LEU A 209 -1.38 4.34 5.70
CA LEU A 209 -0.41 5.24 6.31
C LEU A 209 0.60 5.76 5.29
N CYS A 210 1.12 4.91 4.41
CA CYS A 210 1.98 5.33 3.30
C CYS A 210 1.28 6.37 2.41
N PHE A 211 0.02 6.10 2.05
CA PHE A 211 -0.79 7.04 1.27
C PHE A 211 -0.98 8.38 2.00
N LEU A 212 -1.33 8.37 3.29
CA LEU A 212 -1.51 9.59 4.08
C LEU A 212 -0.21 10.40 4.22
N ILE A 213 0.93 9.75 4.47
CA ILE A 213 2.24 10.42 4.52
C ILE A 213 2.53 11.09 3.18
N GLY A 214 2.32 10.37 2.07
CA GLY A 214 2.51 10.91 0.73
C GLY A 214 1.58 12.08 0.41
N LEU A 215 0.35 12.04 0.90
CA LEU A 215 -0.62 13.13 0.75
C LEU A 215 -0.20 14.37 1.55
N GLU A 216 0.19 14.19 2.81
CA GLU A 216 0.64 15.28 3.69
C GLU A 216 1.90 15.97 3.14
N LEU A 217 2.82 15.19 2.55
CA LEU A 217 4.10 15.67 2.04
C LEU A 217 4.15 15.78 0.51
N ILE A 218 3.00 15.90 -0.16
CA ILE A 218 2.90 15.87 -1.62
C ILE A 218 3.77 16.94 -2.31
N ASP A 219 3.91 18.12 -1.70
CA ASP A 219 4.75 19.22 -2.20
C ASP A 219 6.25 18.88 -2.21
N SER A 220 6.65 17.84 -1.48
CA SER A 220 8.03 17.35 -1.45
C SER A 220 8.30 16.24 -2.47
N ILE A 221 7.26 15.73 -3.14
CA ILE A 221 7.38 14.71 -4.18
C ILE A 221 7.64 15.41 -5.53
N ASP A 222 8.81 15.14 -6.10
CA ASP A 222 9.21 15.75 -7.37
C ASP A 222 8.30 15.28 -8.51
N GLY A 223 7.71 16.23 -9.25
CA GLY A 223 6.79 15.95 -10.36
C GLY A 223 5.34 15.62 -9.97
N ALA A 224 5.03 15.47 -8.68
CA ALA A 224 3.65 15.21 -8.23
C ALA A 224 2.83 16.48 -7.97
N ALA A 225 3.49 17.55 -7.52
CA ALA A 225 2.85 18.84 -7.27
C ALA A 225 2.61 19.63 -8.58
N GLY A 226 1.39 20.11 -8.77
CA GLY A 226 1.05 21.00 -9.89
C GLY A 226 1.75 22.37 -9.78
N PRO A 227 1.83 23.15 -10.87
CA PRO A 227 2.42 24.50 -10.82
C PRO A 227 1.70 25.35 -9.77
N LYS A 228 2.45 25.87 -8.79
CA LYS A 228 1.92 26.75 -7.74
C LYS A 228 1.23 27.95 -8.39
N LYS A 229 -0.09 28.09 -8.18
CA LYS A 229 -0.74 29.40 -8.36
C LYS A 229 -0.09 30.33 -7.33
N LYS A 230 0.75 31.27 -7.80
CA LYS A 230 1.25 32.37 -6.97
C LYS A 230 0.02 33.00 -6.29
N LYS A 231 -0.06 32.92 -4.96
CA LYS A 231 -0.96 33.79 -4.20
C LYS A 231 -0.53 35.22 -4.58
N LYS A 232 -1.41 35.95 -5.24
CA LYS A 232 -1.28 37.40 -5.33
C LYS A 232 -1.58 37.91 -3.94
N ASP A 233 -0.53 38.35 -3.24
CA ASP A 233 -0.72 39.18 -2.06
C ASP A 233 -1.53 40.41 -2.49
N LYS A 234 -2.65 40.64 -1.80
CA LYS A 234 -3.44 41.87 -1.85
C LYS A 234 -3.36 42.50 -0.49
#